data_AF-A0A9X9BQK5-F1
#
_entry.id   AF-A0A9X9BQK5-F1
#
_cell.length_a   1.000
_cell.length_b   1.000
_cell.length_c   1.000
_cell.angle_alpha   90.00
_cell.angle_beta   90.00
_cell.angle_gamma   90.00
#
_symmetry.space_group_name_H-M   'P 1'
#
loop_
_entity.id
_entity.type
_entity.pdbx_description
1 polymer ?
#
loop_
_entity_poly.entity_id
_entity_poly.type
_entity_poly.pdbx_seq_one_letter_code
_entity_poly.pdbx_strand_id
1 'polypeptide(L)'
;MSANAASVLPGDEPGAALSPLIKGGAQGQCHRIPVQAQFDGYSVPALLTVQGEAHCLLELPAGTYRAGAAPVSVALYFQQNLHHPVVPVKMRGRWAPSQQPCLELVNSGPRPAHLNERERCEEPLKALARSPVLFNRRLSLDLHYLSPLKGVFEVMDRDVVIVSGMDLELQFNCPWSGLAIARVQVLGRFEEHGRWLCHFRVLDTPSSRAVALMLLCRQRHFTFDSLPAALRKGAAVDRLINVAIIQNADALEEVLACRLAANRHYGRLEDVQDPHTLWDEWDPYAIQVCARLGNKCVGSGRVVVNSSHRERCEIEVSTPLPVWLWDAGFVEMSRVAVLPEYAGHRVMLALLRELGRVALHLRSRYIVLDAIEILVPVYTRLGAQCLPITKKHPYSGESVRVMYFDVGQLLSRLNWHLPQWLYVFGPTIEHSVHRRQIGALAAQFRVSSMGIRVKWGIARALKKLRG
;
A
#
# COMPACT_ATOMS: atom_id res chain seq x y z
N MET A 1 -65.98 -42.12 21.84
CA MET A 1 -65.97 -40.73 22.34
C MET A 1 -65.80 -39.81 21.13
N SER A 2 -66.93 -39.51 20.47
CA SER A 2 -67.52 -38.16 20.32
C SER A 2 -66.60 -37.19 19.54
N ALA A 3 -66.84 -36.97 18.24
CA ALA A 3 -67.73 -35.93 17.67
C ALA A 3 -67.14 -34.52 17.90
N ASN A 4 -66.92 -33.64 16.91
CA ASN A 4 -67.83 -33.21 15.86
C ASN A 4 -67.10 -32.54 14.68
N ALA A 5 -67.76 -32.58 13.54
CA ALA A 5 -67.45 -31.86 12.30
C ALA A 5 -67.83 -30.37 12.36
N ALA A 6 -67.17 -29.55 11.52
CA ALA A 6 -67.81 -28.45 10.81
C ALA A 6 -66.99 -28.06 9.56
N SER A 7 -67.62 -28.22 8.40
CA SER A 7 -67.22 -27.71 7.09
C SER A 7 -67.66 -26.26 6.90
N VAL A 8 -66.84 -25.42 6.25
CA VAL A 8 -67.29 -24.31 5.40
C VAL A 8 -66.31 -24.18 4.22
N LEU A 9 -66.85 -24.16 3.00
CA LEU A 9 -66.13 -24.03 1.71
C LEU A 9 -65.94 -22.52 1.32
N PRO A 10 -65.60 -22.16 0.06
CA PRO A 10 -64.37 -21.50 -0.32
C PRO A 10 -64.58 -20.02 -0.71
N GLY A 11 -63.51 -19.22 -0.70
CA GLY A 11 -63.56 -17.83 -1.16
C GLY A 11 -62.36 -17.56 -2.06
N ASP A 12 -62.65 -17.19 -3.31
CA ASP A 12 -61.72 -16.87 -4.37
C ASP A 12 -60.66 -15.83 -3.96
N GLU A 13 -59.37 -16.14 -4.17
CA GLU A 13 -58.36 -15.11 -4.43
C GLU A 13 -57.94 -15.17 -5.91
N PRO A 14 -58.11 -14.09 -6.68
CA PRO A 14 -57.70 -14.04 -8.07
C PRO A 14 -56.19 -13.86 -8.16
N GLY A 15 -55.56 -14.71 -8.98
CA GLY A 15 -54.15 -14.60 -9.31
C GLY A 15 -53.79 -13.28 -9.98
N ALA A 16 -52.62 -12.76 -9.62
CA ALA A 16 -51.83 -11.88 -10.47
C ALA A 16 -50.38 -12.40 -10.47
N ALA A 17 -49.94 -12.78 -11.66
CA ALA A 17 -48.65 -13.37 -11.95
C ALA A 17 -47.47 -12.53 -11.45
N LEU A 18 -46.63 -13.13 -10.59
CA LEU A 18 -45.28 -12.65 -10.33
C LEU A 18 -44.33 -13.28 -11.36
N SER A 19 -43.76 -12.41 -12.19
CA SER A 19 -42.64 -12.67 -13.10
C SER A 19 -41.41 -13.27 -12.37
N PRO A 20 -40.48 -13.92 -13.10
CA PRO A 20 -39.77 -15.10 -12.62
C PRO A 20 -38.82 -14.80 -11.46
N LEU A 21 -38.90 -15.65 -10.44
CA LEU A 21 -37.97 -15.74 -9.33
C LEU A 21 -36.52 -15.72 -9.84
N ILE A 22 -35.71 -14.87 -9.21
CA ILE A 22 -34.25 -15.00 -9.19
C ILE A 22 -33.94 -16.41 -8.68
N LYS A 23 -33.50 -17.30 -9.57
CA LYS A 23 -33.06 -18.65 -9.18
C LYS A 23 -31.82 -18.53 -8.30
N GLY A 24 -31.98 -18.78 -6.99
CA GLY A 24 -30.88 -18.88 -6.03
C GLY A 24 -31.06 -18.08 -4.75
N GLY A 25 -31.91 -17.05 -4.74
CA GLY A 25 -32.22 -16.33 -3.50
C GLY A 25 -33.02 -17.20 -2.55
N ALA A 26 -32.58 -17.34 -1.29
CA ALA A 26 -33.44 -17.85 -0.22
C ALA A 26 -34.77 -17.07 -0.27
N GLN A 27 -35.88 -17.77 -0.50
CA GLN A 27 -37.23 -17.18 -0.50
C GLN A 27 -37.41 -16.37 0.79
N GLY A 28 -37.56 -15.05 0.69
CA GLY A 28 -38.08 -14.23 1.79
C GLY A 28 -37.24 -13.05 2.32
N GLN A 29 -36.01 -12.80 1.84
CA GLN A 29 -35.29 -11.56 2.21
C GLN A 29 -35.31 -10.53 1.06
N CYS A 30 -36.49 -10.02 0.72
CA CYS A 30 -36.56 -8.74 0.02
C CYS A 30 -35.95 -7.68 0.94
N HIS A 31 -34.73 -7.24 0.65
CA HIS A 31 -34.06 -6.16 1.39
C HIS A 31 -34.88 -4.88 1.22
N ARG A 32 -35.74 -4.57 2.21
CA ARG A 32 -36.44 -3.30 2.31
C ARG A 32 -35.52 -2.33 3.06
N ILE A 33 -34.98 -1.38 2.33
CA ILE A 33 -33.96 -0.45 2.83
C ILE A 33 -34.65 0.90 3.09
N PRO A 34 -34.66 1.41 4.33
CA PRO A 34 -35.23 2.71 4.62
C PRO A 34 -34.35 3.82 4.02
N VAL A 35 -34.99 4.70 3.26
CA VAL A 35 -34.35 5.84 2.59
C VAL A 35 -35.20 7.09 2.76
N GLN A 36 -34.58 8.26 2.65
CA GLN A 36 -35.29 9.50 2.35
C GLN A 36 -35.20 9.73 0.84
N ALA A 37 -36.35 9.87 0.17
CA ALA A 37 -36.43 10.13 -1.25
C ALA A 37 -36.75 11.60 -1.51
N GLN A 38 -36.04 12.22 -2.45
CA GLN A 38 -36.26 13.59 -2.87
C GLN A 38 -36.46 13.66 -4.39
N PHE A 39 -37.61 14.19 -4.83
CA PHE A 39 -37.98 14.37 -6.23
C PHE A 39 -39.05 15.46 -6.34
N ASP A 40 -39.06 16.21 -7.44
CA ASP A 40 -40.07 17.25 -7.73
C ASP A 40 -40.34 18.24 -6.58
N GLY A 41 -39.31 18.55 -5.76
CA GLY A 41 -39.42 19.44 -4.60
C GLY A 41 -39.95 18.78 -3.32
N TYR A 42 -40.40 17.52 -3.38
CA TYR A 42 -40.80 16.73 -2.21
C TYR A 42 -39.59 16.06 -1.56
N SER A 43 -39.65 15.86 -0.25
CA SER A 43 -38.72 15.03 0.53
C SER A 43 -39.55 14.14 1.44
N VAL A 44 -39.57 12.84 1.17
CA VAL A 44 -40.43 11.87 1.87
C VAL A 44 -39.65 10.65 2.34
N PRO A 45 -39.99 10.07 3.50
CA PRO A 45 -39.48 8.77 3.89
C PRO A 45 -40.03 7.70 2.94
N ALA A 46 -39.21 6.73 2.57
CA ALA A 46 -39.57 5.69 1.61
C ALA A 46 -38.87 4.36 1.93
N LEU A 47 -39.35 3.28 1.33
CA LEU A 47 -38.73 1.95 1.42
C LEU A 47 -38.28 1.50 0.03
N LEU A 48 -36.98 1.25 -0.12
CA LEU A 48 -36.39 0.74 -1.34
C LEU A 48 -36.32 -0.79 -1.28
N THR A 49 -36.98 -1.46 -2.21
CA THR A 49 -36.98 -2.92 -2.36
C THR A 49 -36.24 -3.30 -3.64
N VAL A 50 -35.33 -4.26 -3.57
CA VAL A 50 -34.57 -4.71 -4.75
C VAL A 50 -35.39 -5.71 -5.57
N GLN A 51 -35.52 -5.47 -6.88
CA GLN A 51 -36.23 -6.33 -7.83
C GLN A 51 -35.27 -6.83 -8.92
N GLY A 52 -34.46 -7.84 -8.59
CA GLY A 52 -33.43 -8.35 -9.50
C GLY A 52 -32.17 -7.51 -9.51
N GLU A 53 -31.35 -7.65 -10.57
CA GLU A 53 -30.03 -7.00 -10.65
C GLU A 53 -30.11 -5.55 -11.15
N ALA A 54 -31.09 -5.26 -12.01
CA ALA A 54 -31.19 -3.98 -12.73
C ALA A 54 -32.28 -3.02 -12.19
N HIS A 55 -33.22 -3.51 -11.38
CA HIS A 55 -34.39 -2.73 -10.97
C HIS A 55 -34.58 -2.72 -9.45
N CYS A 56 -35.11 -1.61 -8.95
CA CYS A 56 -35.58 -1.47 -7.57
C CYS A 56 -36.99 -0.89 -7.58
N LEU A 57 -37.80 -1.23 -6.59
CA LEU A 57 -39.10 -0.63 -6.32
C LEU A 57 -38.96 0.32 -5.13
N LEU A 58 -39.34 1.58 -5.29
CA LEU A 58 -39.39 2.56 -4.21
C LEU A 58 -40.84 2.76 -3.79
N GLU A 59 -41.18 2.27 -2.60
CA GLU A 59 -42.48 2.42 -1.98
C GLU A 59 -42.55 3.77 -1.24
N LEU A 60 -43.52 4.60 -1.61
CA LEU A 60 -43.73 5.93 -1.06
C LEU A 60 -44.94 5.96 -0.12
N PRO A 61 -45.05 6.96 0.77
CA PRO A 61 -46.25 7.17 1.57
C PRO A 61 -47.47 7.46 0.70
N ALA A 62 -48.65 7.05 1.17
CA ALA A 62 -49.93 7.35 0.54
C ALA A 62 -50.09 8.87 0.29
N GLY A 63 -50.67 9.23 -0.86
CA GLY A 63 -50.89 10.64 -1.26
C GLY A 63 -49.71 11.30 -1.98
N THR A 64 -48.57 10.63 -2.14
CA THR A 64 -47.39 11.16 -2.87
C THR A 64 -47.42 10.88 -4.38
N TYR A 65 -48.51 10.31 -4.91
CA TYR A 65 -48.61 9.82 -6.28
C TYR A 65 -48.85 10.94 -7.30
N ARG A 66 -48.14 10.88 -8.43
CA ARG A 66 -48.52 11.58 -9.67
C ARG A 66 -48.64 10.57 -10.79
N ALA A 67 -49.80 10.51 -11.43
CA ALA A 67 -49.98 9.74 -12.65
C ALA A 67 -49.13 10.38 -13.77
N GLY A 68 -48.20 9.63 -14.34
CA GLY A 68 -47.41 10.09 -15.48
C GLY A 68 -46.41 9.07 -16.00
N ALA A 69 -46.32 8.95 -17.32
CA ALA A 69 -45.35 8.09 -18.01
C ALA A 69 -43.94 8.72 -18.14
N ALA A 70 -43.77 9.95 -17.67
CA ALA A 70 -42.49 10.66 -17.78
C ALA A 70 -41.44 10.08 -16.81
N PRO A 71 -40.17 9.95 -17.24
CA PRO A 71 -39.08 9.56 -16.34
C PRO A 71 -38.91 10.57 -15.21
N VAL A 72 -38.79 10.08 -13.99
CA VAL A 72 -38.55 10.88 -12.78
C VAL A 72 -37.11 10.65 -12.31
N SER A 73 -36.41 11.72 -11.95
CA SER A 73 -35.11 11.63 -11.26
C SER A 73 -35.34 11.71 -9.76
N VAL A 74 -34.94 10.68 -9.03
CA VAL A 74 -35.07 10.59 -7.57
C VAL A 74 -33.70 10.62 -6.93
N ALA A 75 -33.49 11.54 -6.00
CA ALA A 75 -32.32 11.52 -5.12
C ALA A 75 -32.64 10.70 -3.86
N LEU A 76 -31.86 9.66 -3.60
CA LEU A 76 -32.01 8.79 -2.44
C LEU A 76 -30.93 9.10 -1.41
N TYR A 77 -31.35 9.29 -0.16
CA TYR A 77 -30.49 9.41 1.01
C TYR A 77 -30.69 8.18 1.90
N PHE A 78 -29.66 7.36 2.03
CA PHE A 78 -29.72 6.15 2.84
C PHE A 78 -29.64 6.51 4.32
N GLN A 79 -30.59 6.04 5.13
CA GLN A 79 -30.61 6.33 6.57
C GLN A 79 -29.59 5.49 7.34
N GLN A 80 -29.22 4.32 6.82
CA GLN A 80 -28.21 3.42 7.38
C GLN A 80 -26.88 3.63 6.65
N ASN A 81 -26.19 4.72 6.97
CA ASN A 81 -24.96 5.17 6.34
C ASN A 81 -23.72 5.00 7.24
N LEU A 82 -22.55 4.94 6.61
CA LEU A 82 -21.24 4.86 7.27
C LEU A 82 -20.52 6.21 7.34
N HIS A 83 -21.10 7.27 6.77
CA HIS A 83 -20.48 8.59 6.69
C HIS A 83 -21.48 9.75 6.86
N HIS A 84 -21.01 10.86 7.41
CA HIS A 84 -21.75 12.13 7.48
C HIS A 84 -20.91 13.29 6.90
N PRO A 85 -21.53 14.24 6.17
CA PRO A 85 -22.95 14.29 5.80
C PRO A 85 -23.33 13.21 4.78
N VAL A 86 -24.62 12.83 4.76
CA VAL A 86 -25.15 11.83 3.81
C VAL A 86 -25.05 12.42 2.41
N VAL A 87 -24.41 11.71 1.49
CA VAL A 87 -24.37 12.15 0.09
C VAL A 87 -25.40 11.37 -0.73
N PRO A 88 -26.36 12.05 -1.40
CA PRO A 88 -27.41 11.36 -2.13
C PRO A 88 -26.90 10.70 -3.41
N VAL A 89 -27.60 9.66 -3.85
CA VAL A 89 -27.44 9.07 -5.18
C VAL A 89 -28.69 9.30 -5.99
N LYS A 90 -28.51 9.70 -7.25
CA LYS A 90 -29.61 9.96 -8.18
C LYS A 90 -29.91 8.71 -9.00
N MET A 91 -31.15 8.27 -8.97
CA MET A 91 -31.65 7.18 -9.80
C MET A 91 -32.74 7.71 -10.73
N ARG A 92 -32.83 7.12 -11.92
CA ARG A 92 -33.96 7.37 -12.82
C ARG A 92 -35.02 6.31 -12.58
N GLY A 93 -36.28 6.72 -12.61
CA GLY A 93 -37.39 5.79 -12.50
C GLY A 93 -38.62 6.22 -13.27
N ARG A 94 -39.65 5.39 -13.18
CA ARG A 94 -40.98 5.63 -13.74
C ARG A 94 -42.02 5.21 -12.71
N TRP A 95 -43.17 5.86 -12.73
CA TRP A 95 -44.31 5.44 -11.91
C TRP A 95 -44.76 4.05 -12.36
N ALA A 96 -44.89 3.13 -11.41
CA ALA A 96 -45.46 1.82 -11.71
C ALA A 96 -46.95 1.98 -12.01
N PRO A 97 -47.52 1.19 -12.94
CA PRO A 97 -48.94 1.28 -13.31
C PRO A 97 -49.92 0.78 -12.21
N SER A 98 -49.43 0.52 -10.99
CA SER A 98 -50.23 -0.04 -9.89
C SER A 98 -51.01 1.03 -9.11
N GLN A 99 -52.02 0.62 -8.34
CA GLN A 99 -52.79 1.51 -7.46
C GLN A 99 -51.99 2.05 -6.25
N GLN A 100 -50.79 1.52 -5.98
CA GLN A 100 -49.94 1.98 -4.89
C GLN A 100 -48.90 2.99 -5.38
N PRO A 101 -48.56 4.02 -4.59
CA PRO A 101 -47.57 5.03 -4.94
C PRO A 101 -46.16 4.43 -4.92
N CYS A 102 -45.76 3.84 -6.04
CA CYS A 102 -44.44 3.23 -6.18
C CYS A 102 -43.74 3.67 -7.47
N LEU A 103 -42.42 3.82 -7.36
CA LEU A 103 -41.52 4.15 -8.47
C LEU A 103 -40.63 2.95 -8.78
N GLU A 104 -40.65 2.49 -10.03
CA GLU A 104 -39.67 1.56 -10.55
C GLU A 104 -38.41 2.33 -10.90
N LEU A 105 -37.34 2.12 -10.12
CA LEU A 105 -36.04 2.74 -10.30
C LEU A 105 -35.09 1.82 -11.07
N VAL A 106 -34.27 2.40 -11.94
CA VAL A 106 -33.21 1.70 -12.67
C VAL A 106 -31.91 1.80 -11.87
N ASN A 107 -31.36 0.65 -11.50
CA ASN A 107 -30.11 0.50 -10.73
C ASN A 107 -28.87 0.34 -11.61
N SER A 108 -29.06 -0.07 -12.86
CA SER A 108 -28.00 -0.19 -13.86
C SER A 108 -27.91 1.04 -14.77
N GLY A 109 -26.70 1.42 -15.14
CA GLY A 109 -26.42 2.50 -16.07
C GLY A 109 -25.30 2.13 -17.05
N PRO A 110 -24.91 3.07 -17.92
CA PRO A 110 -23.78 2.88 -18.81
C PRO A 110 -22.46 2.78 -18.02
N ARG A 111 -21.44 2.16 -18.63
CA ARG A 111 -20.07 2.19 -18.13
C ARG A 111 -19.63 3.64 -17.85
N PRO A 112 -19.09 3.96 -16.67
CA PRO A 112 -18.69 5.32 -16.35
C PRO A 112 -17.58 5.82 -17.29
N ALA A 113 -17.78 6.98 -17.92
CA ALA A 113 -16.81 7.58 -18.86
C ALA A 113 -15.47 7.96 -18.21
N HIS A 114 -15.40 8.03 -16.88
CA HIS A 114 -14.23 8.42 -16.13
C HIS A 114 -13.29 7.27 -15.77
N LEU A 115 -13.59 6.03 -16.20
CA LEU A 115 -12.71 4.88 -15.98
C LEU A 115 -11.48 5.03 -16.86
N ASN A 116 -10.32 5.15 -16.23
CA ASN A 116 -9.04 5.28 -16.89
C ASN A 116 -8.33 3.92 -16.88
N GLU A 117 -7.82 3.46 -18.03
CA GLU A 117 -7.06 2.21 -18.09
C GLU A 117 -5.79 2.25 -17.23
N ARG A 118 -5.25 3.44 -16.92
CA ARG A 118 -4.15 3.58 -15.95
C ARG A 118 -4.55 3.29 -14.50
N GLU A 119 -5.85 3.34 -14.18
CA GLU A 119 -6.40 2.99 -12.85
C GLU A 119 -6.80 1.50 -12.78
N ARG A 120 -6.67 0.76 -13.89
CA ARG A 120 -6.96 -0.67 -13.94
C ARG A 120 -5.92 -1.44 -13.17
N CYS A 121 -6.36 -2.38 -12.35
CA CYS A 121 -5.46 -3.28 -11.64
C CYS A 121 -4.94 -4.35 -12.62
N GLU A 122 -3.63 -4.61 -12.63
CA GLU A 122 -3.02 -5.69 -13.43
C GLU A 122 -3.68 -7.04 -13.13
N GLU A 123 -3.94 -7.28 -11.85
CA GLU A 123 -4.77 -8.37 -11.34
C GLU A 123 -5.85 -7.78 -10.43
N PRO A 124 -7.09 -8.34 -10.43
CA PRO A 124 -8.14 -7.85 -9.54
C PRO A 124 -7.71 -7.88 -8.07
N LEU A 125 -7.87 -6.74 -7.40
CA LEU A 125 -7.53 -6.62 -5.98
C LEU A 125 -8.65 -7.20 -5.14
N LYS A 126 -8.34 -8.26 -4.39
CA LYS A 126 -9.30 -8.87 -3.46
C LYS A 126 -9.54 -7.98 -2.24
N ALA A 127 -10.80 -7.80 -1.89
CA ALA A 127 -11.22 -7.15 -0.65
C ALA A 127 -12.41 -7.86 -0.03
N LEU A 128 -12.64 -7.58 1.25
CA LEU A 128 -13.91 -7.90 1.89
C LEU A 128 -14.73 -6.62 2.02
N ALA A 129 -16.04 -6.70 1.79
CA ALA A 129 -16.95 -5.59 2.08
C ALA A 129 -17.92 -5.95 3.19
N ARG A 130 -18.30 -4.92 3.96
CA ARG A 130 -19.41 -4.97 4.91
C ARG A 130 -20.27 -3.73 4.79
N SER A 131 -21.54 -3.87 5.11
CA SER A 131 -22.46 -2.74 5.18
C SER A 131 -23.48 -2.98 6.30
N PRO A 132 -23.86 -1.95 7.07
CA PRO A 132 -24.99 -2.03 7.99
C PRO A 132 -26.29 -2.46 7.28
N VAL A 133 -26.48 -2.01 6.04
CA VAL A 133 -27.64 -2.36 5.19
C VAL A 133 -27.71 -3.85 4.87
N LEU A 134 -26.55 -4.52 4.89
CA LEU A 134 -26.41 -5.96 4.67
C LEU A 134 -26.26 -6.72 5.99
N PHE A 135 -26.70 -6.15 7.11
CA PHE A 135 -26.55 -6.72 8.45
C PHE A 135 -25.10 -7.08 8.79
N ASN A 136 -24.14 -6.33 8.24
CA ASN A 136 -22.70 -6.57 8.34
C ASN A 136 -22.24 -7.96 7.84
N ARG A 137 -23.02 -8.61 6.95
CA ARG A 137 -22.56 -9.78 6.19
C ARG A 137 -21.27 -9.41 5.45
N ARG A 138 -20.31 -10.33 5.48
CA ARG A 138 -19.05 -10.18 4.74
C ARG A 138 -19.27 -10.61 3.30
N LEU A 139 -18.90 -9.74 2.37
CA LEU A 139 -18.89 -10.04 0.94
C LEU A 139 -17.46 -10.09 0.44
N SER A 140 -17.18 -10.99 -0.49
CA SER A 140 -15.92 -11.06 -1.22
C SER A 140 -16.04 -10.23 -2.49
N LEU A 141 -15.09 -9.31 -2.69
CA LEU A 141 -15.06 -8.41 -3.83
C LEU A 141 -13.75 -8.54 -4.60
N ASP A 142 -13.86 -8.47 -5.92
CA ASP A 142 -12.72 -8.29 -6.83
C ASP A 142 -12.74 -6.86 -7.38
N LEU A 143 -11.75 -6.05 -7.01
CA LEU A 143 -11.61 -4.67 -7.50
C LEU A 143 -10.81 -4.65 -8.80
N HIS A 144 -11.45 -4.20 -9.88
CA HIS A 144 -10.89 -4.14 -11.22
C HIS A 144 -10.24 -2.79 -11.52
N TYR A 145 -10.83 -1.71 -11.01
CA TYR A 145 -10.30 -0.36 -11.14
C TYR A 145 -10.22 0.29 -9.77
N LEU A 146 -9.11 0.98 -9.48
CA LEU A 146 -8.96 1.64 -8.20
C LEU A 146 -8.06 2.87 -8.28
N SER A 147 -8.55 3.96 -7.73
CA SER A 147 -7.77 5.16 -7.44
C SER A 147 -8.10 5.68 -6.04
N PRO A 148 -7.35 6.65 -5.51
CA PRO A 148 -7.59 7.18 -4.16
C PRO A 148 -8.99 7.75 -3.91
N LEU A 149 -9.78 8.00 -4.97
CA LEU A 149 -11.07 8.68 -4.88
C LEU A 149 -12.24 7.82 -5.36
N LYS A 150 -11.99 6.77 -6.14
CA LYS A 150 -13.04 5.99 -6.82
C LYS A 150 -12.50 4.62 -7.24
N GLY A 151 -13.41 3.75 -7.64
CA GLY A 151 -13.04 2.47 -8.21
C GLY A 151 -14.23 1.69 -8.74
N VAL A 152 -13.96 0.46 -9.14
CA VAL A 152 -14.94 -0.50 -9.66
C VAL A 152 -14.65 -1.86 -9.06
N PHE A 153 -15.69 -2.53 -8.58
CA PHE A 153 -15.60 -3.90 -8.08
C PHE A 153 -16.68 -4.80 -8.66
N GLU A 154 -16.38 -6.09 -8.66
CA GLU A 154 -17.30 -7.20 -8.87
C GLU A 154 -17.60 -7.85 -7.52
N VAL A 155 -18.85 -8.24 -7.29
CA VAL A 155 -19.26 -8.99 -6.09
C VAL A 155 -19.20 -10.47 -6.44
N MET A 156 -18.42 -11.24 -5.68
CA MET A 156 -18.23 -12.67 -5.98
C MET A 156 -19.35 -13.54 -5.39
N ASP A 157 -20.05 -13.04 -4.37
CA ASP A 157 -21.20 -13.68 -3.74
C ASP A 157 -22.48 -13.50 -4.58
N ARG A 158 -22.94 -14.56 -5.24
CA ARG A 158 -24.08 -14.51 -6.19
C ARG A 158 -25.43 -14.17 -5.57
N ASP A 159 -25.60 -14.39 -4.27
CA ASP A 159 -26.89 -14.21 -3.61
C ASP A 159 -27.09 -12.79 -3.04
N VAL A 160 -26.16 -11.86 -3.31
CA VAL A 160 -26.20 -10.52 -2.74
C VAL A 160 -26.25 -9.45 -3.81
N VAL A 161 -27.33 -8.67 -3.80
CA VAL A 161 -27.50 -7.54 -4.71
C VAL A 161 -27.06 -6.25 -4.03
N ILE A 162 -26.02 -5.63 -4.56
CA ILE A 162 -25.60 -4.28 -4.18
C ILE A 162 -26.47 -3.24 -4.90
N VAL A 163 -26.87 -2.20 -4.19
CA VAL A 163 -27.66 -1.10 -4.73
C VAL A 163 -26.90 0.22 -4.72
N SER A 164 -27.23 1.07 -5.69
CA SER A 164 -26.74 2.44 -5.78
C SER A 164 -27.11 3.22 -4.52
N GLY A 165 -26.14 3.92 -3.93
CA GLY A 165 -26.26 4.68 -2.67
C GLY A 165 -25.86 3.90 -1.41
N MET A 166 -25.68 2.58 -1.51
CA MET A 166 -25.19 1.78 -0.39
C MET A 166 -23.75 2.16 -0.03
N ASP A 167 -23.53 2.40 1.27
CA ASP A 167 -22.18 2.56 1.82
C ASP A 167 -21.59 1.19 2.16
N LEU A 168 -20.33 1.02 1.79
CA LEU A 168 -19.55 -0.17 2.09
C LEU A 168 -18.28 0.20 2.85
N GLU A 169 -17.94 -0.61 3.84
CA GLU A 169 -16.60 -0.65 4.41
C GLU A 169 -15.80 -1.72 3.68
N LEU A 170 -14.83 -1.30 2.87
CA LEU A 170 -13.88 -2.16 2.21
C LEU A 170 -12.71 -2.46 3.14
N GLN A 171 -12.36 -3.73 3.25
CA GLN A 171 -11.31 -4.27 4.09
C GLN A 171 -10.27 -4.95 3.20
N PHE A 172 -9.06 -4.40 3.17
CA PHE A 172 -7.93 -4.90 2.41
C PHE A 172 -6.91 -5.54 3.36
N ASN A 173 -6.54 -6.79 3.09
CA ASN A 173 -5.47 -7.44 3.84
C ASN A 173 -4.13 -7.14 3.16
N CYS A 174 -3.33 -6.26 3.79
CA CYS A 174 -2.02 -5.87 3.29
C CYS A 174 -0.92 -6.56 4.11
N PRO A 175 -0.12 -7.47 3.53
CA PRO A 175 0.94 -8.17 4.25
C PRO A 175 1.95 -7.25 4.98
N TRP A 176 2.17 -6.04 4.47
CA TRP A 176 3.15 -5.08 4.99
C TRP A 176 2.60 -4.08 6.01
N SER A 177 1.29 -3.83 6.04
CA SER A 177 0.69 -2.82 6.91
C SER A 177 -0.47 -3.33 7.75
N GLY A 178 -0.83 -4.62 7.61
CA GLY A 178 -2.01 -5.21 8.21
C GLY A 178 -3.30 -4.80 7.50
N LEU A 179 -4.39 -4.70 8.26
CA LEU A 179 -5.71 -4.38 7.73
C LEU A 179 -5.80 -2.90 7.35
N ALA A 180 -6.08 -2.62 6.08
CA ALA A 180 -6.47 -1.29 5.61
C ALA A 180 -7.99 -1.24 5.40
N ILE A 181 -8.61 -0.15 5.86
CA ILE A 181 -10.06 0.04 5.79
C ILE A 181 -10.37 1.30 4.97
N ALA A 182 -11.32 1.20 4.06
CA ALA A 182 -11.81 2.33 3.28
C ALA A 182 -13.34 2.33 3.23
N ARG A 183 -13.95 3.46 3.56
CA ARG A 183 -15.38 3.70 3.41
C ARG A 183 -15.66 4.22 2.02
N VAL A 184 -16.58 3.56 1.33
CA VAL A 184 -16.97 3.88 -0.04
C VAL A 184 -18.47 3.91 -0.17
N GLN A 185 -18.97 4.60 -1.18
CA GLN A 185 -20.38 4.58 -1.56
C GLN A 185 -20.51 4.16 -3.01
N VAL A 186 -21.40 3.20 -3.24
CA VAL A 186 -21.74 2.71 -4.58
C VAL A 186 -22.54 3.79 -5.30
N LEU A 187 -22.08 4.18 -6.48
CA LEU A 187 -22.72 5.22 -7.29
C LEU A 187 -23.64 4.65 -8.36
N GLY A 188 -23.36 3.43 -8.81
CA GLY A 188 -24.15 2.75 -9.83
C GLY A 188 -23.58 1.40 -10.21
N ARG A 189 -24.36 0.66 -11.00
CA ARG A 189 -23.97 -0.63 -11.58
C ARG A 189 -23.96 -0.57 -13.09
N PHE A 190 -23.14 -1.39 -13.72
CA PHE A 190 -23.14 -1.54 -15.18
C PHE A 190 -22.70 -2.96 -15.54
N GLU A 191 -23.10 -3.41 -16.72
CA GLU A 191 -22.67 -4.70 -17.26
C GLU A 191 -21.46 -4.50 -18.18
N GLU A 192 -20.47 -5.37 -18.05
CA GLU A 192 -19.30 -5.42 -18.92
C GLU A 192 -18.89 -6.86 -19.16
N HIS A 193 -18.84 -7.29 -20.42
CA HIS A 193 -18.50 -8.66 -20.83
C HIS A 193 -19.28 -9.74 -20.07
N GLY A 194 -20.59 -9.54 -19.84
CA GLY A 194 -21.45 -10.48 -19.12
C GLY A 194 -21.27 -10.47 -17.60
N ARG A 195 -20.55 -9.48 -17.04
CA ARG A 195 -20.33 -9.33 -15.59
C ARG A 195 -20.93 -8.05 -15.07
N TRP A 196 -21.52 -8.12 -13.88
CA TRP A 196 -22.05 -6.95 -13.19
C TRP A 196 -20.99 -6.28 -12.32
N LEU A 197 -20.66 -5.05 -12.67
CA LEU A 197 -19.68 -4.24 -11.96
C LEU A 197 -20.36 -3.08 -11.23
N CYS A 198 -19.87 -2.78 -10.03
CA CYS A 198 -20.30 -1.65 -9.22
C CYS A 198 -19.21 -0.60 -9.23
N HIS A 199 -19.52 0.63 -9.63
CA HIS A 199 -18.58 1.74 -9.47
C HIS A 199 -18.89 2.52 -8.19
N PHE A 200 -17.85 3.01 -7.52
CA PHE A 200 -17.96 3.65 -6.23
C PHE A 200 -17.08 4.89 -6.14
N ARG A 201 -17.38 5.73 -5.15
CA ARG A 201 -16.50 6.80 -4.66
C ARG A 201 -16.01 6.50 -3.25
N VAL A 202 -14.83 6.99 -2.93
CA VAL A 202 -14.28 6.98 -1.57
C VAL A 202 -14.87 8.16 -0.79
N LEU A 203 -15.31 7.91 0.44
CA LEU A 203 -16.17 8.85 1.18
C LEU A 203 -15.41 9.89 1.99
N ASP A 204 -14.21 9.57 2.47
CA ASP A 204 -13.48 10.43 3.38
C ASP A 204 -11.97 10.44 3.13
N THR A 205 -11.30 11.45 3.71
CA THR A 205 -9.85 11.61 3.58
C THR A 205 -9.07 10.43 4.17
N PRO A 206 -9.38 9.89 5.37
CA PRO A 206 -8.71 8.69 5.88
C PRO A 206 -8.77 7.49 4.92
N SER A 207 -9.94 7.21 4.35
CA SER A 207 -10.15 6.13 3.37
C SER A 207 -9.38 6.38 2.09
N SER A 208 -9.38 7.63 1.60
CA SER A 208 -8.60 8.01 0.42
C SER A 208 -7.11 7.81 0.65
N ARG A 209 -6.61 8.18 1.84
CA ARG A 209 -5.22 7.92 2.26
C ARG A 209 -4.91 6.43 2.33
N ALA A 210 -5.81 5.62 2.90
CA ALA A 210 -5.63 4.17 2.99
C ALA A 210 -5.53 3.52 1.60
N VAL A 211 -6.44 3.88 0.69
CA VAL A 211 -6.41 3.41 -0.71
C VAL A 211 -5.13 3.88 -1.41
N ALA A 212 -4.75 5.16 -1.27
CA ALA A 212 -3.52 5.68 -1.89
C ALA A 212 -2.26 4.95 -1.42
N LEU A 213 -2.13 4.68 -0.12
CA LEU A 213 -0.99 3.95 0.44
C LEU A 213 -0.98 2.48 -0.02
N MET A 214 -2.15 1.85 -0.13
CA MET A 214 -2.25 0.49 -0.66
C MET A 214 -1.82 0.43 -2.14
N LEU A 215 -2.32 1.35 -2.97
CA LEU A 215 -1.96 1.45 -4.38
C LEU A 215 -0.45 1.68 -4.52
N LEU A 216 0.11 2.59 -3.73
CA LEU A 216 1.55 2.84 -3.65
C LEU A 216 2.38 1.60 -3.31
N CYS A 217 1.85 0.66 -2.55
CA CYS A 217 2.55 -0.57 -2.18
C CYS A 217 2.35 -1.73 -3.16
N ARG A 218 1.33 -1.67 -4.03
CA ARG A 218 0.96 -2.77 -4.94
C ARG A 218 1.17 -2.45 -6.41
N GLN A 219 0.64 -1.32 -6.89
CA GLN A 219 0.62 -1.04 -8.31
C GLN A 219 1.96 -0.51 -8.79
N ARG A 220 2.51 -1.15 -9.83
CA ARG A 220 3.84 -0.82 -10.39
C ARG A 220 3.94 0.64 -10.80
N HIS A 221 2.92 1.15 -11.49
CA HIS A 221 2.89 2.52 -12.01
C HIS A 221 2.43 3.58 -11.01
N PHE A 222 1.99 3.20 -9.80
CA PHE A 222 1.57 4.15 -8.77
C PHE A 222 2.76 4.50 -7.86
N THR A 223 3.34 5.67 -8.07
CA THR A 223 4.60 6.13 -7.43
C THR A 223 4.33 7.22 -6.39
N PHE A 224 5.38 7.79 -5.78
CA PHE A 224 5.19 8.90 -4.85
C PHE A 224 4.63 10.15 -5.53
N ASP A 225 4.88 10.36 -6.81
CA ASP A 225 4.30 11.48 -7.56
C ASP A 225 2.79 11.35 -7.73
N SER A 226 2.28 10.11 -7.76
CA SER A 226 0.84 9.81 -7.79
C SER A 226 0.14 10.11 -6.47
N LEU A 227 0.87 10.29 -5.36
CA LEU A 227 0.27 10.59 -4.07
C LEU A 227 -0.23 12.03 -3.98
N PRO A 228 -1.34 12.28 -3.24
CA PRO A 228 -1.70 13.61 -2.80
C PRO A 228 -0.53 14.29 -2.10
N ALA A 229 -0.33 15.60 -2.34
CA ALA A 229 0.82 16.35 -1.80
C ALA A 229 0.99 16.19 -0.28
N ALA A 230 -0.12 16.16 0.47
CA ALA A 230 -0.13 15.96 1.92
C ALA A 230 0.42 14.60 2.39
N LEU A 231 0.46 13.58 1.52
CA LEU A 231 0.97 12.24 1.83
C LEU A 231 2.41 12.00 1.39
N ARG A 232 2.91 12.74 0.38
CA ARG A 232 4.22 12.49 -0.24
C ARG A 232 5.36 12.39 0.78
N LYS A 233 5.37 13.24 1.80
CA LYS A 233 6.42 13.27 2.85
C LYS A 233 5.92 12.84 4.23
N GLY A 234 4.87 12.03 4.27
CA GLY A 234 4.24 11.60 5.51
C GLY A 234 4.99 10.45 6.19
N ALA A 235 5.03 10.46 7.53
CA ALA A 235 5.58 9.36 8.33
C ALA A 235 4.87 8.01 8.06
N ALA A 236 3.64 8.04 7.54
CA ALA A 236 2.91 6.85 7.12
C ALA A 236 3.62 6.10 5.98
N VAL A 237 4.16 6.83 4.99
CA VAL A 237 4.91 6.25 3.87
C VAL A 237 6.20 5.61 4.36
N ASP A 238 6.92 6.30 5.25
CA ASP A 238 8.20 5.80 5.77
C ASP A 238 8.07 4.49 6.53
N ARG A 239 6.93 4.24 7.19
CA ARG A 239 6.66 2.98 7.90
C ARG A 239 6.40 1.81 6.97
N LEU A 240 6.09 2.05 5.70
CA LEU A 240 5.84 1.03 4.69
C LEU A 240 7.12 0.58 3.98
N ILE A 241 8.23 1.31 4.17
CA ILE A 241 9.54 0.95 3.64
C ILE A 241 10.17 -0.06 4.59
N ASN A 242 10.36 -1.29 4.10
CA ASN A 242 11.07 -2.34 4.81
C ASN A 242 12.37 -2.66 4.07
N VAL A 243 13.44 -2.96 4.79
CA VAL A 243 14.70 -3.42 4.17
C VAL A 243 15.06 -4.76 4.79
N ALA A 244 15.32 -5.74 3.94
CA ALA A 244 15.67 -7.09 4.36
C ALA A 244 16.80 -7.67 3.52
N ILE A 245 17.54 -8.61 4.11
CA ILE A 245 18.47 -9.47 3.39
C ILE A 245 17.64 -10.39 2.46
N ILE A 246 18.04 -10.49 1.19
CA ILE A 246 17.35 -11.38 0.24
C ILE A 246 17.62 -12.85 0.60
N GLN A 247 16.66 -13.74 0.32
CA GLN A 247 16.74 -15.16 0.71
C GLN A 247 16.51 -16.14 -0.45
N ASN A 248 16.11 -15.67 -1.63
CA ASN A 248 15.73 -16.51 -2.76
C ASN A 248 16.09 -15.86 -4.10
N ALA A 249 15.97 -16.64 -5.18
CA ALA A 249 16.29 -16.22 -6.54
C ALA A 249 15.38 -15.09 -7.02
N ASP A 250 14.07 -15.15 -6.78
CA ASP A 250 13.14 -14.10 -7.17
C ASP A 250 13.52 -12.72 -6.59
N ALA A 251 13.91 -12.68 -5.31
CA ALA A 251 14.36 -11.45 -4.69
C ALA A 251 15.70 -10.95 -5.25
N LEU A 252 16.56 -11.86 -5.71
CA LEU A 252 17.80 -11.51 -6.40
C LEU A 252 17.50 -10.88 -7.77
N GLU A 253 16.61 -11.48 -8.56
CA GLU A 253 16.17 -10.93 -9.84
C GLU A 253 15.61 -9.52 -9.68
N GLU A 254 14.75 -9.30 -8.68
CA GLU A 254 14.23 -7.96 -8.36
C GLU A 254 15.32 -6.95 -8.01
N VAL A 255 16.34 -7.35 -7.23
CA VAL A 255 17.47 -6.49 -6.86
C VAL A 255 18.29 -6.11 -8.09
N LEU A 256 18.60 -7.07 -8.96
CA LEU A 256 19.37 -6.83 -10.18
C LEU A 256 18.59 -5.93 -11.15
N ALA A 257 17.29 -6.18 -11.34
CA ALA A 257 16.42 -5.32 -12.14
C ALA A 257 16.36 -3.89 -11.58
N CYS A 258 16.27 -3.74 -10.24
CA CYS A 258 16.29 -2.44 -9.58
C CYS A 258 17.62 -1.69 -9.81
N ARG A 259 18.76 -2.40 -9.78
CA ARG A 259 20.08 -1.81 -10.08
C ARG A 259 20.17 -1.34 -11.53
N LEU A 260 19.70 -2.15 -12.47
CA LEU A 260 19.71 -1.82 -13.88
C LEU A 260 18.87 -0.56 -14.14
N ALA A 261 17.64 -0.55 -13.64
CA ALA A 261 16.72 0.58 -13.79
C ALA A 261 17.29 1.89 -13.19
N ALA A 262 17.87 1.82 -12.00
CA ALA A 262 18.50 2.99 -11.37
C ALA A 262 19.72 3.49 -12.16
N ASN A 263 20.58 2.60 -12.66
CA ASN A 263 21.74 3.01 -13.47
C ASN A 263 21.32 3.62 -14.81
N ARG A 264 20.33 3.02 -15.49
CA ARG A 264 19.79 3.54 -16.76
C ARG A 264 19.22 4.95 -16.62
N HIS A 265 18.55 5.25 -15.51
CA HIS A 265 18.07 6.61 -15.27
C HIS A 265 19.18 7.67 -15.26
N TYR A 266 20.39 7.30 -14.85
CA TYR A 266 21.56 8.18 -14.85
C TYR A 266 22.39 8.06 -16.15
N GLY A 267 21.82 7.50 -17.22
CA GLY A 267 22.50 7.35 -18.53
C GLY A 267 23.60 6.29 -18.53
N ARG A 268 23.53 5.30 -17.63
CA ARG A 268 24.52 4.22 -17.51
C ARG A 268 23.87 2.89 -17.90
N LEU A 269 24.62 2.00 -18.56
CA LEU A 269 24.16 0.63 -18.88
C LEU A 269 22.86 0.62 -19.72
N GLU A 270 22.71 1.56 -20.67
CA GLU A 270 21.51 1.67 -21.53
C GLU A 270 21.34 0.43 -22.43
N ASP A 271 22.46 -0.10 -22.89
CA ASP A 271 22.65 -1.21 -23.81
C ASP A 271 22.56 -2.59 -23.13
N VAL A 272 22.64 -2.67 -21.80
CA VAL A 272 22.48 -3.92 -21.04
C VAL A 272 21.00 -4.32 -21.00
N GLN A 273 20.61 -5.42 -21.65
CA GLN A 273 19.22 -5.88 -21.66
C GLN A 273 18.87 -6.81 -20.49
N ASP A 274 19.78 -7.71 -20.14
CA ASP A 274 19.59 -8.71 -19.09
C ASP A 274 20.13 -8.19 -17.76
N PRO A 275 19.30 -8.03 -16.71
CA PRO A 275 19.78 -7.65 -15.38
C PRO A 275 20.80 -8.61 -14.77
N HIS A 276 20.85 -9.88 -15.18
CA HIS A 276 21.80 -10.85 -14.63
C HIS A 276 23.26 -10.51 -14.93
N THR A 277 23.54 -9.68 -15.94
CA THR A 277 24.91 -9.21 -16.22
C THR A 277 25.46 -8.27 -15.14
N LEU A 278 24.59 -7.77 -14.25
CA LEU A 278 25.00 -6.98 -13.08
C LEU A 278 25.45 -7.85 -11.89
N TRP A 279 25.32 -9.18 -12.00
CA TRP A 279 25.94 -10.10 -11.07
C TRP A 279 27.44 -10.18 -11.36
N ASP A 280 28.27 -9.76 -10.42
CA ASP A 280 29.72 -9.69 -10.55
C ASP A 280 30.46 -10.69 -9.64
N GLU A 281 31.79 -10.73 -9.76
CA GLU A 281 32.65 -11.68 -9.05
C GLU A 281 32.65 -11.52 -7.52
N TRP A 282 32.16 -10.40 -6.99
CA TRP A 282 32.08 -10.13 -5.55
C TRP A 282 30.74 -10.52 -4.93
N ASP A 283 29.70 -10.68 -5.74
CA ASP A 283 28.36 -11.05 -5.26
C ASP A 283 28.32 -12.40 -4.48
N PRO A 284 29.13 -13.44 -4.79
CA PRO A 284 29.23 -14.64 -3.96
C PRO A 284 29.71 -14.41 -2.52
N TYR A 285 30.39 -13.28 -2.26
CA TYR A 285 30.90 -12.90 -0.94
C TYR A 285 30.07 -11.77 -0.30
N ALA A 286 28.94 -11.43 -0.91
CA ALA A 286 28.14 -10.28 -0.52
C ALA A 286 26.84 -10.66 0.19
N ILE A 287 26.50 -9.88 1.22
CA ILE A 287 25.15 -9.85 1.80
C ILE A 287 24.37 -8.78 1.05
N GLN A 288 23.43 -9.23 0.22
CA GLN A 288 22.54 -8.38 -0.56
C GLN A 288 21.33 -7.95 0.27
N VAL A 289 20.92 -6.70 0.16
CA VAL A 289 19.69 -6.20 0.79
C VAL A 289 18.77 -5.57 -0.25
N CYS A 290 17.47 -5.71 -0.02
CA CYS A 290 16.40 -5.16 -0.84
C CYS A 290 15.56 -4.23 0.03
N ALA A 291 15.37 -2.99 -0.43
CA ALA A 291 14.39 -2.07 0.13
C ALA A 291 13.06 -2.24 -0.60
N ARG A 292 12.04 -2.66 0.13
CA ARG A 292 10.68 -2.88 -0.37
C ARG A 292 9.72 -1.81 0.11
N LEU A 293 8.84 -1.37 -0.79
CA LEU A 293 7.64 -0.60 -0.49
C LEU A 293 6.43 -1.47 -0.81
N GLY A 294 5.90 -2.15 0.21
CA GLY A 294 4.95 -3.26 0.00
C GLY A 294 5.59 -4.39 -0.81
N ASN A 295 5.05 -4.66 -2.00
CA ASN A 295 5.56 -5.72 -2.89
C ASN A 295 6.63 -5.24 -3.87
N LYS A 296 6.94 -3.94 -3.89
CA LYS A 296 7.87 -3.36 -4.87
C LYS A 296 9.28 -3.26 -4.31
N CYS A 297 10.26 -3.81 -5.03
CA CYS A 297 11.66 -3.44 -4.82
C CYS A 297 11.89 -2.01 -5.30
N VAL A 298 12.18 -1.09 -4.37
CA VAL A 298 12.39 0.35 -4.64
C VAL A 298 13.84 0.79 -4.42
N GLY A 299 14.68 -0.11 -3.91
CA GLY A 299 16.10 0.10 -3.78
C GLY A 299 16.84 -1.18 -3.41
N SER A 300 18.16 -1.15 -3.56
CA SER A 300 19.04 -2.26 -3.19
C SER A 300 20.37 -1.73 -2.66
N GLY A 301 21.13 -2.63 -2.03
CA GLY A 301 22.50 -2.39 -1.60
C GLY A 301 23.18 -3.72 -1.30
N ARG A 302 24.50 -3.70 -1.13
CA ARG A 302 25.24 -4.89 -0.68
C ARG A 302 26.35 -4.53 0.29
N VAL A 303 26.70 -5.51 1.12
CA VAL A 303 27.91 -5.52 1.95
C VAL A 303 28.77 -6.70 1.50
N VAL A 304 29.95 -6.43 0.94
CA VAL A 304 30.93 -7.46 0.55
C VAL A 304 31.83 -7.78 1.75
N VAL A 305 31.89 -9.06 2.09
CA VAL A 305 32.70 -9.56 3.21
C VAL A 305 34.05 -10.02 2.67
N ASN A 306 35.04 -9.12 2.73
CA ASN A 306 36.38 -9.44 2.23
C ASN A 306 37.14 -10.42 3.14
N SER A 307 36.89 -10.45 4.45
CA SER A 307 37.61 -11.31 5.40
C SER A 307 39.14 -11.25 5.26
N SER A 308 39.68 -10.05 5.03
CA SER A 308 41.12 -9.79 4.79
C SER A 308 41.68 -10.33 3.47
N HIS A 309 40.84 -10.89 2.59
CA HIS A 309 41.19 -11.25 1.23
C HIS A 309 41.10 -10.01 0.32
N ARG A 310 42.23 -9.58 -0.24
CA ARG A 310 42.32 -8.35 -1.05
C ARG A 310 41.52 -8.43 -2.34
N GLU A 311 41.53 -9.60 -2.97
CA GLU A 311 40.78 -9.94 -4.18
C GLU A 311 39.26 -9.81 -4.01
N ARG A 312 38.75 -9.83 -2.76
CA ARG A 312 37.33 -9.70 -2.45
C ARG A 312 36.87 -8.25 -2.23
N CYS A 313 37.70 -7.27 -2.58
CA CYS A 313 37.35 -5.85 -2.51
C CYS A 313 37.43 -5.21 -3.90
N GLU A 314 36.29 -4.75 -4.42
CA GLU A 314 36.18 -4.12 -5.74
C GLU A 314 37.06 -2.85 -5.81
N ILE A 315 37.08 -2.08 -4.72
CA ILE A 315 37.87 -0.85 -4.66
C ILE A 315 39.37 -1.17 -4.74
N GLU A 316 39.85 -2.19 -4.02
CA GLU A 316 41.26 -2.61 -4.01
C GLU A 316 41.77 -2.99 -5.40
N VAL A 317 40.95 -3.70 -6.19
CA VAL A 317 41.29 -4.10 -7.57
C VAL A 317 41.58 -2.87 -8.44
N SER A 318 40.82 -1.79 -8.26
CA SER A 318 40.99 -0.54 -9.02
C SER A 318 42.05 0.39 -8.43
N THR A 319 42.21 0.41 -7.11
CA THR A 319 43.11 1.33 -6.41
C THR A 319 43.46 0.78 -5.03
N PRO A 320 44.76 0.66 -4.68
CA PRO A 320 45.18 0.12 -3.39
C PRO A 320 44.61 0.89 -2.20
N LEU A 321 44.04 0.18 -1.23
CA LEU A 321 43.59 0.72 0.03
C LEU A 321 44.73 0.75 1.07
N PRO A 322 44.71 1.73 2.00
CA PRO A 322 45.68 1.80 3.08
C PRO A 322 45.76 0.52 3.93
N VAL A 323 46.98 0.09 4.27
CA VAL A 323 47.24 -1.12 5.06
C VAL A 323 46.50 -1.12 6.41
N TRP A 324 46.36 0.04 7.05
CA TRP A 324 45.67 0.14 8.34
C TRP A 324 44.18 -0.26 8.28
N LEU A 325 43.52 -0.15 7.13
CA LEU A 325 42.14 -0.63 6.96
C LEU A 325 42.11 -2.16 7.00
N TRP A 326 43.06 -2.79 6.31
CA TRP A 326 43.22 -4.24 6.26
C TRP A 326 43.55 -4.81 7.64
N ASP A 327 44.49 -4.20 8.37
CA ASP A 327 44.90 -4.62 9.72
C ASP A 327 43.74 -4.53 10.73
N ALA A 328 42.86 -3.55 10.54
CA ALA A 328 41.77 -3.29 11.46
C ALA A 328 40.47 -4.03 11.12
N GLY A 329 40.35 -4.53 9.89
CA GLY A 329 39.16 -5.22 9.38
C GLY A 329 38.05 -4.27 8.95
N PHE A 330 37.57 -4.46 7.72
CA PHE A 330 36.48 -3.68 7.15
C PHE A 330 35.55 -4.56 6.30
N VAL A 331 34.40 -4.02 5.94
CA VAL A 331 33.55 -4.53 4.86
C VAL A 331 33.37 -3.46 3.80
N GLU A 332 33.15 -3.86 2.55
CA GLU A 332 32.84 -2.92 1.49
C GLU A 332 31.32 -2.78 1.37
N MET A 333 30.82 -1.54 1.29
CA MET A 333 29.44 -1.25 0.95
C MET A 333 29.39 -0.74 -0.49
N SER A 334 28.69 -1.45 -1.35
CA SER A 334 28.59 -1.11 -2.77
C SER A 334 27.20 -1.39 -3.34
N ARG A 335 27.01 -1.07 -4.62
CA ARG A 335 25.77 -1.27 -5.39
C ARG A 335 24.51 -0.71 -4.70
N VAL A 336 24.64 0.41 -4.00
CA VAL A 336 23.51 1.10 -3.41
C VAL A 336 22.74 1.82 -4.53
N ALA A 337 21.54 1.34 -4.82
CA ALA A 337 20.69 1.85 -5.88
C ALA A 337 19.30 2.18 -5.31
N VAL A 338 18.72 3.29 -5.74
CA VAL A 338 17.34 3.68 -5.41
C VAL A 338 16.66 4.05 -6.71
N LEU A 339 15.45 3.53 -6.92
CA LEU A 339 14.66 3.89 -8.08
C LEU A 339 14.33 5.40 -8.06
N PRO A 340 14.49 6.14 -9.17
CA PRO A 340 14.41 7.61 -9.21
C PRO A 340 13.10 8.18 -8.68
N GLU A 341 11.98 7.55 -9.00
CA GLU A 341 10.63 7.92 -8.56
C GLU A 341 10.41 7.69 -7.05
N TYR A 342 11.37 7.05 -6.37
CA TYR A 342 11.41 6.89 -4.92
C TYR A 342 12.58 7.66 -4.27
N ALA A 343 13.36 8.42 -5.05
CA ALA A 343 14.46 9.24 -4.56
C ALA A 343 13.97 10.43 -3.72
N GLY A 344 14.74 10.83 -2.71
CA GLY A 344 14.36 11.90 -1.77
C GLY A 344 13.46 11.46 -0.62
N HIS A 345 13.02 10.20 -0.60
CA HIS A 345 12.35 9.57 0.54
C HIS A 345 13.35 8.82 1.41
N ARG A 346 12.90 8.29 2.55
CA ARG A 346 13.78 7.62 3.53
C ARG A 346 14.34 6.26 3.06
N VAL A 347 14.19 5.89 1.78
CA VAL A 347 14.70 4.63 1.19
C VAL A 347 16.21 4.49 1.39
N MET A 348 16.99 5.50 0.97
CA MET A 348 18.46 5.51 1.15
C MET A 348 18.84 5.38 2.63
N LEU A 349 18.16 6.10 3.53
CA LEU A 349 18.43 6.01 4.96
C LEU A 349 18.08 4.63 5.53
N ALA A 350 17.02 3.99 5.04
CA ALA A 350 16.64 2.65 5.43
C ALA A 350 17.67 1.61 4.95
N LEU A 351 18.17 1.74 3.71
CA LEU A 351 19.26 0.91 3.18
C LEU A 351 20.52 1.05 4.05
N LEU A 352 20.97 2.28 4.31
CA LEU A 352 22.16 2.53 5.11
C LEU A 352 22.03 2.01 6.55
N ARG A 353 20.83 2.10 7.14
CA ARG A 353 20.55 1.52 8.45
C ARG A 353 20.78 0.00 8.45
N GLU A 354 20.31 -0.67 7.42
CA GLU A 354 20.42 -2.13 7.30
C GLU A 354 21.85 -2.58 6.96
N LEU A 355 22.52 -1.89 6.04
CA LEU A 355 23.93 -2.16 5.71
C LEU A 355 24.83 -1.93 6.94
N GLY A 356 24.57 -0.86 7.70
CA GLY A 356 25.24 -0.63 8.99
C GLY A 356 24.92 -1.69 10.04
N ARG A 357 23.69 -2.22 10.07
CA ARG A 357 23.31 -3.35 10.94
C ARG A 357 24.12 -4.59 10.58
N VAL A 358 24.24 -4.91 9.30
CA VAL A 358 25.02 -6.05 8.81
C VAL A 358 26.49 -5.90 9.20
N ALA A 359 27.11 -4.75 8.92
CA ALA A 359 28.51 -4.48 9.28
C ALA A 359 28.76 -4.63 10.80
N LEU A 360 27.81 -4.17 11.63
CA LEU A 360 27.87 -4.32 13.07
C LEU A 360 27.81 -5.79 13.52
N HIS A 361 26.95 -6.61 12.91
CA HIS A 361 26.86 -8.05 13.20
C HIS A 361 28.11 -8.80 12.77
N LEU A 362 28.71 -8.42 11.64
CA LEU A 362 30.01 -8.91 11.17
C LEU A 362 31.18 -8.43 12.04
N ARG A 363 30.91 -7.50 12.96
CA ARG A 363 31.88 -6.86 13.85
C ARG A 363 33.05 -6.21 13.09
N SER A 364 32.76 -5.68 11.92
CA SER A 364 33.72 -4.94 11.11
C SER A 364 33.92 -3.55 11.69
N ARG A 365 35.18 -3.13 11.86
CA ARG A 365 35.49 -1.82 12.42
C ARG A 365 35.17 -0.70 11.44
N TYR A 366 35.42 -0.95 10.16
CA TYR A 366 35.18 0.01 9.10
C TYR A 366 34.18 -0.49 8.06
N ILE A 367 33.45 0.46 7.46
CA ILE A 367 32.70 0.26 6.22
C ILE A 367 33.36 1.14 5.17
N VAL A 368 33.90 0.55 4.11
CA VAL A 368 34.54 1.27 2.99
C VAL A 368 33.54 1.34 1.83
N LEU A 369 33.50 2.47 1.15
CA LEU A 369 32.66 2.68 -0.03
C LEU A 369 33.36 3.66 -0.99
N ASP A 370 32.87 3.73 -2.22
CA ASP A 370 33.10 4.88 -3.08
C ASP A 370 31.78 5.64 -3.32
N ALA A 371 31.90 6.92 -3.61
CA ALA A 371 30.76 7.79 -3.85
C ALA A 371 31.09 8.80 -4.94
N ILE A 372 30.16 8.99 -5.88
CA ILE A 372 30.17 10.15 -6.78
C ILE A 372 30.10 11.45 -5.97
N GLU A 373 30.69 12.53 -6.49
CA GLU A 373 30.85 13.81 -5.78
C GLU A 373 29.55 14.33 -5.15
N ILE A 374 28.41 14.18 -5.81
CA ILE A 374 27.11 14.63 -5.29
C ILE A 374 26.66 13.89 -4.02
N LEU A 375 27.12 12.65 -3.80
CA LEU A 375 26.78 11.85 -2.62
C LEU A 375 27.76 12.04 -1.46
N VAL A 376 28.97 12.56 -1.72
CA VAL A 376 29.99 12.81 -0.68
C VAL A 376 29.42 13.62 0.50
N PRO A 377 28.71 14.76 0.31
CA PRO A 377 28.13 15.51 1.43
C PRO A 377 27.04 14.75 2.21
N VAL A 378 26.37 13.79 1.57
CA VAL A 378 25.37 12.95 2.25
C VAL A 378 26.07 11.98 3.20
N TYR A 379 27.10 11.27 2.72
CA TYR A 379 27.85 10.33 3.53
C TYR A 379 28.65 11.01 4.64
N THR A 380 29.27 12.17 4.38
CA THR A 380 30.00 12.94 5.40
C THR A 380 29.07 13.38 6.55
N ARG A 381 27.83 13.78 6.26
CA ARG A 381 26.83 14.10 7.30
C ARG A 381 26.43 12.89 8.16
N LEU A 382 26.58 11.68 7.63
CA LEU A 382 26.37 10.44 8.38
C LEU A 382 27.64 9.98 9.13
N GLY A 383 28.75 10.70 8.96
CA GLY A 383 30.02 10.50 9.64
C GLY A 383 31.06 9.71 8.86
N ALA A 384 30.88 9.56 7.53
CA ALA A 384 31.94 9.06 6.67
C ALA A 384 33.10 10.06 6.57
N GLN A 385 34.30 9.55 6.33
CA GLN A 385 35.53 10.31 6.13
C GLN A 385 36.10 9.95 4.75
N CYS A 386 36.58 10.95 4.01
CA CYS A 386 37.22 10.73 2.72
C CYS A 386 38.65 10.20 2.92
N LEU A 387 39.01 9.18 2.17
CA LEU A 387 40.42 8.87 1.92
C LEU A 387 40.96 9.85 0.87
N PRO A 388 42.27 10.12 0.84
CA PRO A 388 42.91 10.89 -0.22
C PRO A 388 43.03 10.05 -1.52
N ILE A 389 41.93 9.40 -1.91
CA ILE A 389 41.84 8.48 -3.03
C ILE A 389 40.63 8.86 -3.87
N THR A 390 40.90 9.14 -5.14
CA THR A 390 39.89 9.43 -6.16
C THR A 390 40.12 8.48 -7.32
N LYS A 391 39.04 7.91 -7.85
CA LYS A 391 39.09 7.05 -9.04
C LYS A 391 37.94 7.39 -9.99
N LYS A 392 37.89 6.69 -11.12
CA LYS A 392 36.80 6.82 -12.10
C LYS A 392 35.70 5.82 -11.82
N HIS A 393 34.44 6.25 -11.92
CA HIS A 393 33.28 5.37 -11.84
C HIS A 393 33.31 4.38 -13.02
N PRO A 394 33.08 3.08 -12.78
CA PRO A 394 33.24 2.04 -13.80
C PRO A 394 32.31 2.21 -15.01
N TYR A 395 31.17 2.89 -14.84
CA TYR A 395 30.12 2.97 -15.87
C TYR A 395 29.84 4.39 -16.41
N SER A 396 30.50 5.43 -15.91
CA SER A 396 30.13 6.81 -16.28
C SER A 396 31.28 7.80 -16.42
N GLY A 397 32.53 7.37 -16.17
CA GLY A 397 33.70 8.28 -16.23
C GLY A 397 33.69 9.40 -15.18
N GLU A 398 32.67 9.46 -14.32
CA GLU A 398 32.55 10.39 -13.21
C GLU A 398 33.68 10.16 -12.20
N SER A 399 34.09 11.23 -11.53
CA SER A 399 35.00 11.13 -10.40
C SER A 399 34.27 10.58 -9.18
N VAL A 400 34.83 9.56 -8.55
CA VAL A 400 34.35 9.02 -7.27
C VAL A 400 35.43 9.12 -6.21
N ARG A 401 35.02 9.42 -4.99
CA ARG A 401 35.91 9.44 -3.82
C ARG A 401 35.74 8.18 -3.02
N VAL A 402 36.85 7.60 -2.59
CA VAL A 402 36.80 6.51 -1.62
C VAL A 402 36.61 7.09 -0.23
N MET A 403 35.67 6.54 0.52
CA MET A 403 35.28 6.99 1.85
C MET A 403 35.20 5.80 2.79
N TYR A 404 35.25 6.07 4.09
CA TYR A 404 35.00 5.05 5.11
C TYR A 404 34.18 5.58 6.28
N PHE A 405 33.43 4.70 6.92
CA PHE A 405 32.84 4.91 8.23
C PHE A 405 33.65 4.17 9.29
N ASP A 406 34.06 4.84 10.36
CA ASP A 406 34.59 4.19 11.57
C ASP A 406 33.41 3.82 12.49
N VAL A 407 32.97 2.56 12.44
CA VAL A 407 31.81 2.07 13.19
C VAL A 407 32.00 2.26 14.68
N GLY A 408 33.22 2.03 15.19
CA GLY A 408 33.57 2.22 16.60
C GLY A 408 33.40 3.67 17.06
N GLN A 409 33.96 4.61 16.30
CA GLN A 409 33.81 6.03 16.60
C GLN A 409 32.35 6.47 16.49
N LEU A 410 31.62 6.00 15.48
CA LEU A 410 30.21 6.33 15.30
C LEU A 410 29.34 5.79 16.43
N LEU A 411 29.68 4.64 17.03
CA LEU A 411 28.96 4.10 18.18
C LEU A 411 29.30 4.81 19.51
N SER A 412 30.54 5.27 19.67
CA SER A 412 31.04 5.78 20.95
C SER A 412 31.02 7.30 21.07
N ARG A 413 31.28 8.05 20.00
CA ARG A 413 31.47 9.50 20.07
C ARG A 413 30.14 10.24 20.24
N LEU A 414 30.03 11.05 21.28
CA LEU A 414 28.92 11.99 21.47
C LEU A 414 29.29 13.31 20.78
N ASN A 415 28.47 13.74 19.81
CA ASN A 415 28.67 14.98 19.08
C ASN A 415 27.33 15.66 18.80
N TRP A 416 27.37 16.86 18.23
CA TRP A 416 26.16 17.64 17.94
C TRP A 416 25.23 16.98 16.89
N HIS A 417 25.77 16.08 16.06
CA HIS A 417 24.98 15.28 15.11
C HIS A 417 24.27 14.07 15.74
N LEU A 418 24.45 13.84 17.05
CA LEU A 418 23.91 12.67 17.75
C LEU A 418 22.40 12.45 17.51
N PRO A 419 21.53 13.48 17.52
CA PRO A 419 20.09 13.26 17.28
C PRO A 419 19.80 12.72 15.88
N GLN A 420 20.44 13.27 14.86
CA GLN A 420 20.30 12.81 13.46
C GLN A 420 20.83 11.39 13.31
N TRP A 421 21.97 11.10 13.94
CA TRP A 421 22.59 9.80 13.87
C TRP A 421 21.75 8.72 14.59
N LEU A 422 21.24 9.02 15.80
CA LEU A 422 20.32 8.13 16.53
C LEU A 422 18.98 7.97 15.82
N TYR A 423 18.53 9.00 15.09
CA TYR A 423 17.35 8.88 14.25
C TYR A 423 17.53 7.80 13.16
N VAL A 424 18.73 7.72 12.57
CA VAL A 424 19.04 6.73 11.51
C VAL A 424 19.39 5.36 12.09
N PHE A 425 20.33 5.28 13.03
CA PHE A 425 20.95 4.04 13.51
C PHE A 425 20.53 3.62 14.92
N GLY A 426 19.76 4.44 15.65
CA GLY A 426 19.24 4.10 16.98
C GLY A 426 18.47 2.77 17.00
N PRO A 427 17.54 2.51 16.06
CA PRO A 427 16.85 1.21 15.98
C PRO A 427 17.82 0.03 15.82
N THR A 428 18.85 0.19 14.98
CA THR A 428 19.90 -0.81 14.76
C THR A 428 20.66 -1.12 16.05
N ILE A 429 21.05 -0.08 16.81
CA ILE A 429 21.79 -0.25 18.07
C ILE A 429 20.95 -0.94 19.13
N GLU A 430 19.70 -0.53 19.28
CA GLU A 430 18.80 -1.10 20.27
C GLU A 430 18.55 -2.60 20.02
N HIS A 431 18.34 -2.97 18.75
CA HIS A 431 18.11 -4.35 18.36
C HIS A 431 19.39 -5.21 18.41
N SER A 432 20.53 -4.67 17.93
CA SER A 432 21.73 -5.46 17.61
C SER A 432 22.81 -5.40 18.67
N VAL A 433 22.77 -4.44 19.59
CA VAL A 433 23.78 -4.28 20.65
C VAL A 433 23.15 -4.64 21.99
N HIS A 434 23.42 -5.86 22.47
CA HIS A 434 22.99 -6.23 23.82
C HIS A 434 23.87 -5.55 24.87
N ARG A 435 23.25 -5.07 25.96
CA ARG A 435 23.96 -4.38 27.06
C ARG A 435 25.16 -5.16 27.60
N ARG A 436 25.07 -6.49 27.65
CA ARG A 436 26.14 -7.40 28.10
C ARG A 436 27.33 -7.45 27.14
N GLN A 437 27.11 -7.20 25.84
CA GLN A 437 28.13 -7.25 24.79
C GLN A 437 28.88 -5.93 24.62
N ILE A 438 28.40 -4.82 25.19
CA ILE A 438 28.99 -3.48 24.99
C ILE A 438 30.47 -3.44 25.37
N GLY A 439 30.88 -4.10 26.45
CA GLY A 439 32.29 -4.14 26.85
C GLY A 439 33.18 -4.81 25.81
N ALA A 440 32.76 -5.98 25.32
CA ALA A 440 33.47 -6.72 24.28
C ALA A 440 33.52 -5.95 22.96
N LEU A 441 32.41 -5.35 22.56
CA LEU A 441 32.31 -4.54 21.35
C LEU A 441 33.22 -3.31 21.41
N ALA A 442 33.25 -2.62 22.54
CA ALA A 442 34.12 -1.47 22.78
C ALA A 442 35.61 -1.84 22.72
N ALA A 443 35.98 -2.97 23.32
CA ALA A 443 37.34 -3.48 23.27
C ALA A 443 37.76 -3.83 21.83
N GLN A 444 36.89 -4.53 21.09
CA GLN A 444 37.15 -4.90 19.70
C GLN A 444 37.35 -3.68 18.79
N PHE A 445 36.49 -2.66 18.93
CA PHE A 445 36.60 -1.44 18.14
C PHE A 445 37.62 -0.44 18.69
N ARG A 446 38.27 -0.75 19.81
CA ARG A 446 39.25 0.11 20.50
C ARG A 446 38.66 1.48 20.85
N VAL A 447 37.45 1.50 21.41
CA VAL A 447 36.73 2.72 21.81
C VAL A 447 36.20 2.63 23.24
N SER A 448 35.73 3.76 23.77
CA SER A 448 35.12 3.80 25.11
C SER A 448 33.75 3.13 25.15
N SER A 449 33.58 2.19 26.09
CA SER A 449 32.30 1.54 26.35
C SER A 449 31.23 2.50 26.90
N MET A 450 31.64 3.60 27.56
CA MET A 450 30.73 4.58 28.14
C MET A 450 29.89 5.26 27.06
N GLY A 451 30.52 5.68 25.96
CA GLY A 451 29.83 6.32 24.84
C GLY A 451 28.78 5.42 24.20
N ILE A 452 29.12 4.15 23.99
CA ILE A 452 28.19 3.14 23.47
C ILE A 452 27.01 2.94 24.42
N ARG A 453 27.25 2.86 25.74
CA ARG A 453 26.17 2.74 26.75
C ARG A 453 25.22 3.93 26.71
N VAL A 454 25.75 5.14 26.59
CA VAL A 454 24.93 6.36 26.51
C VAL A 454 24.06 6.35 25.25
N LYS A 455 24.64 6.10 24.07
CA LYS A 455 23.86 6.04 22.81
C LYS A 455 22.81 4.94 22.85
N TRP A 456 23.15 3.76 23.36
CA TRP A 456 22.21 2.66 23.53
C TRP A 456 21.05 3.04 24.46
N GLY A 457 21.34 3.71 25.57
CA GLY A 457 20.32 4.20 26.51
C GLY A 457 19.37 5.20 25.85
N ILE A 458 19.91 6.18 25.09
CA ILE A 458 19.10 7.17 24.37
C ILE A 458 18.28 6.49 23.26
N ALA A 459 18.86 5.59 22.47
CA ALA A 459 18.16 4.84 21.44
C ALA A 459 16.96 4.06 22.01
N ARG A 460 17.14 3.40 23.16
CA ARG A 460 16.08 2.69 23.87
C ARG A 460 14.98 3.63 24.38
N ALA A 461 15.34 4.80 24.90
CA ALA A 461 14.38 5.81 25.32
C ALA A 461 13.57 6.36 24.13
N LEU A 462 14.24 6.65 23.01
CA LEU A 462 13.60 7.11 21.78
C LEU A 462 12.63 6.09 21.20
N LYS A 463 12.95 4.80 21.26
CA LYS A 463 12.01 3.73 20.87
C LYS A 463 10.74 3.79 21.71
N LYS A 464 10.87 3.77 23.05
CA LYS A 464 9.70 3.86 23.96
C LYS A 464 8.80 5.07 23.70
N LEU A 465 9.39 6.21 23.33
CA LEU A 465 8.64 7.43 23.01
C LEU A 465 7.95 7.38 21.64
N ARG A 466 8.43 6.55 20.73
CA ARG A 466 7.89 6.42 19.35
C ARG A 466 6.86 5.31 19.19
N GLY A 467 6.62 4.53 20.25
CA GLY A 467 5.79 3.31 20.20
C GLY A 467 6.57 2.17 19.60
#